data_AF-A0A670JS80-F1
#
_entry.id   AF-A0A670JS80-F1
#
_cell.length_a   1.000
_cell.length_b   1.000
_cell.length_c   1.000
_cell.angle_alpha   90.00
_cell.angle_beta   90.00
_cell.angle_gamma   90.00
#
_symmetry.space_group_name_H-M   'P 1'
#
loop_
_entity.id
_entity.type
_entity.pdbx_description
1 polymer ?
#
loop_
_entity_poly.entity_id
_entity_poly.type
_entity_poly.pdbx_seq_one_letter_code
_entity_poly.pdbx_strand_id
1 'polypeptide(L)'
;MAGDVRVPKPGSGLSGFKTQESREVAPLYTFPISRGYKASAARSSHPLCWSISRDEEKKERGVVCVAAASLDLGSELCAFQMAGAGFAAELRLRLAALKGRLQRSSQSEEASEDPFLMQASATLENLTDLCNQPGENGTLSKLLQLYTQAVLDITYFEENQLVDEDFPEESSLQKVEELINTLSEPEILINESGTSQEPLAVLGVELLECLYWRRGALLYMFCHTVKGRKERLMNKTDLFKKFLNEGIQYLVKMLEFRCSDHPIEDFVFQDTDTARLIHEGIFSDTHLLAMMYCGEMCYWGLKYCREVKERSRSVEAGSSREQPGSSQSEVLDHRETGEKVLLKYITVCEGPLRLHDWDTKNAKLILDYFKQFSA
;
A
#
# COMPACT_ATOMS: atom_id res chain seq x y z
N MET A 1 26.36 54.53 11.55
CA MET A 1 27.09 54.27 12.81
C MET A 1 26.28 53.23 13.57
N ALA A 2 26.45 51.92 13.33
CA ALA A 2 27.58 51.04 13.60
C ALA A 2 27.80 50.77 15.11
N GLY A 3 27.73 49.48 15.48
CA GLY A 3 27.93 48.89 16.82
C GLY A 3 26.98 47.71 16.97
N ASP A 4 27.21 46.52 16.41
CA ASP A 4 28.32 45.56 16.52
C ASP A 4 28.45 44.94 17.93
N VAL A 5 27.79 43.79 18.13
CA VAL A 5 28.06 42.84 19.21
C VAL A 5 28.18 41.45 18.60
N ARG A 6 29.38 40.88 18.75
CA ARG A 6 29.84 39.60 18.20
C ARG A 6 29.21 38.41 18.92
N VAL A 7 28.84 37.39 18.15
CA VAL A 7 28.59 36.02 18.61
C VAL A 7 29.75 35.13 18.09
N PRO A 8 30.31 34.22 18.90
CA PRO A 8 31.55 33.53 18.58
C PRO A 8 31.38 32.43 17.53
N LYS A 9 32.40 32.29 16.67
CA LYS A 9 32.56 31.19 15.70
C LYS A 9 32.96 29.89 16.42
N PRO A 10 32.41 28.72 16.04
CA PRO A 10 33.07 27.45 16.30
C PRO A 10 34.24 27.26 15.32
N GLY A 11 35.38 26.89 15.89
CA GLY A 11 36.61 26.61 15.17
C GLY A 11 36.50 25.37 14.29
N SER A 12 37.20 25.48 13.17
CA SER A 12 37.63 24.40 12.28
C SER A 12 38.46 23.35 13.01
N GLY A 13 38.22 22.07 12.68
CA GLY A 13 39.20 21.01 12.86
C GLY A 13 38.59 19.66 13.22
N LEU A 14 38.26 18.86 12.20
CA LEU A 14 38.99 17.62 11.88
C LEU A 14 38.36 16.98 10.65
N SER A 15 39.08 17.12 9.56
CA SER A 15 38.99 16.32 8.35
C SER A 15 39.28 14.85 8.65
N GLY A 16 38.52 13.96 8.02
CA GLY A 16 38.98 12.59 7.78
C GLY A 16 37.86 11.58 7.78
N PHE A 17 37.11 11.51 6.69
CA PHE A 17 36.78 10.27 5.97
C PHE A 17 36.09 10.69 4.67
N LYS A 18 36.76 10.48 3.53
CA LYS A 18 36.14 10.59 2.21
C LYS A 18 35.21 9.39 2.04
N THR A 19 33.90 9.64 2.07
CA THR A 19 32.93 8.72 1.49
C THR A 19 32.39 9.31 0.19
N GLN A 20 32.31 8.39 -0.76
CA GLN A 20 32.03 8.58 -2.17
C GLN A 20 30.66 9.24 -2.38
N GLU A 21 30.66 10.21 -3.28
CA GLU A 21 29.50 10.97 -3.78
C GLU A 21 28.36 10.01 -4.14
N SER A 22 27.37 9.92 -3.26
CA SER A 22 26.15 9.14 -3.47
C SER A 22 25.13 10.08 -4.08
N ARG A 23 24.77 9.83 -5.34
CA ARG A 23 23.73 10.56 -6.08
C ARG A 23 22.41 10.44 -5.33
N GLU A 24 21.74 11.58 -5.19
CA GLU A 24 20.39 11.74 -4.67
C GLU A 24 19.41 10.86 -5.46
N VAL A 25 18.66 9.99 -4.76
CA VAL A 25 17.60 9.13 -5.32
C VAL A 25 16.29 9.45 -4.58
N ALA A 26 15.20 9.52 -5.33
CA ALA A 26 13.87 9.99 -4.93
C ALA A 26 13.24 9.25 -3.72
N PRO A 27 12.34 9.91 -2.96
CA PRO A 27 11.77 9.36 -1.73
C PRO A 27 10.66 8.33 -2.00
N LEU A 28 10.59 7.31 -1.14
CA LEU A 28 9.49 6.34 -1.06
C LEU A 28 8.20 7.03 -0.53
N TYR A 29 7.07 6.63 -1.10
CA TYR A 29 5.72 7.17 -0.86
C TYR A 29 5.32 7.12 0.63
N THR A 30 5.40 8.27 1.29
CA THR A 30 4.81 8.50 2.61
C THR A 30 3.85 9.68 2.52
N PHE A 31 2.57 9.45 2.81
CA PHE A 31 1.56 10.51 2.83
C PHE A 31 1.82 11.54 3.94
N PRO A 32 1.70 12.84 3.68
CA PRO A 32 1.67 13.84 4.74
C PRO A 32 0.33 13.76 5.49
N ILE A 33 0.38 13.58 6.82
CA ILE A 33 -0.79 13.66 7.70
C ILE A 33 -1.22 15.14 7.80
N SER A 34 -2.36 15.50 7.21
CA SER A 34 -2.95 16.84 7.35
C SER A 34 -3.29 17.15 8.82
N ARG A 35 -2.61 18.20 9.32
CA ARG A 35 -2.89 19.06 10.49
C ARG A 35 -4.02 18.59 11.42
N GLY A 36 -3.66 17.84 12.47
CA GLY A 36 -4.58 17.54 13.58
C GLY A 36 -3.90 16.96 14.81
N TYR A 37 -2.78 16.27 14.63
CA TYR A 37 -1.92 15.83 15.74
C TYR A 37 -0.67 16.70 15.78
N LYS A 38 -0.50 17.47 16.85
CA LYS A 38 0.84 17.87 17.30
C LYS A 38 1.53 16.62 17.86
N ALA A 39 1.95 15.72 16.97
CA ALA A 39 3.05 14.80 17.27
C ALA A 39 4.32 15.65 17.15
N SER A 40 4.91 15.99 18.29
CA SER A 40 6.19 16.67 18.36
C SER A 40 7.30 15.68 18.01
N ALA A 41 7.38 15.27 16.74
CA ALA A 41 8.56 14.60 16.21
C ALA A 41 9.49 15.69 15.65
N ALA A 42 10.55 15.97 16.41
CA ALA A 42 11.63 16.81 15.94
C ALA A 42 12.23 16.21 14.67
N ARG A 43 12.41 17.05 13.66
CA ARG A 43 13.06 16.69 12.39
C ARG A 43 14.42 16.06 12.65
N SER A 44 14.59 14.80 12.25
CA SER A 44 15.88 14.29 11.81
C SER A 44 15.66 13.55 10.51
N SER A 45 16.09 14.19 9.44
CA SER A 45 16.04 13.74 8.07
C SER A 45 17.11 12.67 7.89
N HIS A 46 16.74 11.42 7.61
CA HIS A 46 17.52 10.44 6.84
C HIS A 46 16.66 9.18 6.63
N PRO A 47 16.10 8.95 5.42
CA PRO A 47 15.57 7.64 5.05
C PRO A 47 16.75 6.71 4.72
N LEU A 48 16.84 5.58 5.41
CA LEU A 48 17.73 4.48 5.03
C LEU A 48 17.20 3.88 3.71
N CYS A 49 17.88 4.20 2.62
CA CYS A 49 17.60 3.75 1.27
C CYS A 49 18.08 2.30 1.08
N TRP A 50 17.22 1.41 0.61
CA TRP A 50 17.65 0.14 0.02
C TRP A 50 17.70 0.31 -1.51
N SER A 51 18.89 0.08 -2.07
CA SER A 51 19.15 0.07 -3.51
C SER A 51 19.28 -1.38 -3.99
N ILE A 52 18.63 -1.70 -5.11
CA ILE A 52 18.95 -2.89 -5.91
C ILE A 52 20.24 -2.58 -6.67
N SER A 53 21.37 -3.17 -6.26
CA SER A 53 22.57 -3.22 -7.11
C SER A 53 22.31 -4.16 -8.28
N ARG A 54 22.37 -3.63 -9.49
CA ARG A 54 22.74 -4.43 -10.67
C ARG A 54 24.25 -4.60 -10.62
N ASP A 55 24.72 -5.82 -10.45
CA ASP A 55 25.90 -6.29 -11.18
C ASP A 55 26.08 -7.81 -11.07
N GLU A 56 26.55 -8.36 -12.19
CA GLU A 56 27.18 -9.68 -12.40
C GLU A 56 26.29 -10.93 -12.42
N GLU A 57 25.91 -11.35 -13.63
CA GLU A 57 25.87 -12.79 -13.94
C GLU A 57 26.60 -13.07 -15.26
N LYS A 58 27.90 -13.39 -15.14
CA LYS A 58 28.65 -14.09 -16.18
C LYS A 58 28.99 -15.48 -15.65
N LYS A 59 28.57 -16.48 -16.44
CA LYS A 59 29.24 -17.76 -16.68
C LYS A 59 28.87 -18.90 -15.71
N GLU A 60 28.09 -19.86 -16.21
CA GLU A 60 28.54 -21.25 -16.31
C GLU A 60 27.77 -22.06 -17.35
N ARG A 61 28.51 -22.87 -18.12
CA ARG A 61 28.00 -23.81 -19.12
C ARG A 61 27.77 -25.15 -18.44
N GLY A 62 26.58 -25.70 -18.55
CA GLY A 62 26.30 -27.12 -18.32
C GLY A 62 25.50 -27.66 -19.52
N VAL A 63 26.19 -28.35 -20.43
CA VAL A 63 25.53 -29.10 -21.51
C VAL A 63 24.92 -30.35 -20.87
N VAL A 64 23.59 -30.44 -20.86
CA VAL A 64 22.88 -31.70 -20.60
C VAL A 64 22.02 -31.99 -21.82
N CYS A 65 22.43 -32.99 -22.61
CA CYS A 65 21.60 -33.58 -23.64
C CYS A 65 20.53 -34.44 -22.96
N VAL A 66 19.25 -34.15 -23.17
CA VAL A 66 18.15 -35.07 -22.84
C VAL A 66 17.37 -35.36 -24.12
N ALA A 67 17.16 -36.65 -24.35
CA ALA A 67 16.58 -37.23 -25.54
C ALA A 67 15.13 -36.76 -25.80
N ALA A 68 14.81 -36.60 -27.08
CA ALA A 68 13.49 -36.24 -27.57
C ALA A 68 12.44 -37.30 -27.22
N ALA A 69 11.46 -36.92 -26.41
CA ALA A 69 10.16 -37.58 -26.37
C ALA A 69 9.19 -36.74 -27.22
N SER A 70 8.75 -37.31 -28.34
CA SER A 70 7.78 -36.71 -29.24
C SER A 70 6.39 -36.80 -28.61
N LEU A 71 5.96 -35.75 -27.92
CA LEU A 71 4.58 -35.51 -27.51
C LEU A 71 4.06 -34.26 -28.23
N ASP A 72 2.75 -34.24 -28.46
CA ASP A 72 1.99 -33.29 -29.29
C ASP A 72 2.10 -31.83 -28.81
N LEU A 73 3.25 -31.19 -29.05
CA LEU A 73 3.59 -29.81 -28.68
C LEU A 73 2.86 -28.75 -29.52
N GLY A 74 2.26 -29.13 -30.64
CA GLY A 74 1.72 -28.17 -31.62
C GLY A 74 0.42 -27.47 -31.19
N SER A 75 -0.40 -28.13 -30.37
CA SER A 75 -1.70 -27.61 -29.91
C SER A 75 -1.57 -26.69 -28.69
N GLU A 76 -0.72 -27.06 -27.73
CA GLU A 76 -0.44 -26.24 -26.53
C GLU A 76 0.40 -24.99 -26.85
N LEU A 77 1.41 -25.08 -27.74
CA LEU A 77 2.18 -23.91 -28.19
C LEU A 77 1.31 -22.89 -28.92
N CYS A 78 0.34 -23.36 -29.72
CA CYS A 78 -0.58 -22.49 -30.45
C CYS A 78 -1.58 -21.81 -29.50
N ALA A 79 -2.10 -22.54 -28.51
CA ALA A 79 -2.94 -21.96 -27.46
C ALA A 79 -2.19 -20.93 -26.59
N PHE A 80 -0.93 -21.20 -26.25
CA PHE A 80 -0.07 -20.28 -25.50
C PHE A 80 0.30 -19.02 -26.29
N GLN A 81 0.59 -19.15 -27.60
CA GLN A 81 0.82 -18.01 -28.50
C GLN A 81 -0.44 -17.17 -28.72
N MET A 82 -1.61 -17.80 -28.85
CA MET A 82 -2.90 -17.11 -29.00
C MET A 82 -3.31 -16.39 -27.71
N ALA A 83 -3.05 -16.98 -26.53
CA ALA A 83 -3.25 -16.34 -25.23
C ALA A 83 -2.31 -15.13 -25.05
N GLY A 84 -1.05 -15.24 -25.47
CA GLY A 84 -0.08 -14.13 -25.43
C GLY A 84 -0.47 -12.94 -26.33
N ALA A 85 -1.04 -13.21 -27.50
CA ALA A 85 -1.54 -12.16 -28.40
C ALA A 85 -2.79 -11.46 -27.84
N GLY A 86 -3.71 -12.22 -27.22
CA GLY A 86 -4.89 -11.68 -26.55
C GLY A 86 -4.54 -10.79 -25.36
N PHE A 87 -3.63 -11.26 -24.50
CA PHE A 87 -3.15 -10.48 -23.36
C PHE A 87 -2.46 -9.17 -23.79
N ALA A 88 -1.61 -9.21 -24.82
CA ALA A 88 -0.94 -8.02 -25.31
C ALA A 88 -1.93 -6.98 -25.90
N ALA A 89 -3.07 -7.41 -26.45
CA ALA A 89 -4.11 -6.50 -26.90
C ALA A 89 -4.85 -5.86 -25.71
N GLU A 90 -5.18 -6.64 -24.69
CA GLU A 90 -5.83 -6.15 -23.47
C GLU A 90 -4.94 -5.16 -22.71
N LEU A 91 -3.66 -5.50 -22.50
CA LEU A 91 -2.69 -4.60 -21.88
C LEU A 91 -2.58 -3.27 -22.62
N ARG A 92 -2.63 -3.26 -23.96
CA ARG A 92 -2.61 -2.02 -24.76
C ARG A 92 -3.87 -1.17 -24.53
N LEU A 93 -5.03 -1.79 -24.36
CA LEU A 93 -6.27 -1.08 -24.04
C LEU A 93 -6.18 -0.40 -22.66
N ARG A 94 -5.73 -1.16 -21.66
CA ARG A 94 -5.52 -0.66 -20.29
C ARG A 94 -4.45 0.44 -20.23
N LEU A 95 -3.38 0.30 -21.00
CA LEU A 95 -2.34 1.31 -21.17
C LEU A 95 -2.89 2.61 -21.77
N ALA A 96 -3.72 2.53 -22.81
CA ALA A 96 -4.34 3.71 -23.41
C ALA A 96 -5.25 4.46 -22.42
N ALA A 97 -6.04 3.73 -21.63
CA ALA A 97 -6.87 4.30 -20.57
C ALA A 97 -6.02 5.01 -19.50
N LEU A 98 -4.91 4.39 -19.07
CA LEU A 98 -4.01 4.96 -18.08
C LEU A 98 -3.28 6.22 -18.61
N LYS A 99 -2.84 6.22 -19.88
CA LYS A 99 -2.31 7.43 -20.55
C LYS A 99 -3.35 8.56 -20.59
N GLY A 100 -4.60 8.24 -20.92
CA GLY A 100 -5.69 9.23 -20.91
C GLY A 100 -5.97 9.79 -19.51
N ARG A 101 -5.74 9.00 -18.46
CA ARG A 101 -5.82 9.47 -17.07
C ARG A 101 -4.64 10.39 -16.72
N LEU A 102 -3.41 10.00 -17.03
CA LEU A 102 -2.23 10.84 -16.87
C LEU A 102 -2.43 12.22 -17.53
N GLN A 103 -2.90 12.25 -18.78
CA GLN A 103 -3.17 13.50 -19.49
C GLN A 103 -4.21 14.39 -18.80
N ARG A 104 -5.24 13.82 -18.19
CA ARG A 104 -6.22 14.57 -17.40
C ARG A 104 -5.60 15.13 -16.12
N SER A 105 -4.73 14.35 -15.47
CA SER A 105 -4.06 14.77 -14.24
C SER A 105 -2.99 15.83 -14.49
N SER A 106 -2.37 15.88 -15.67
CA SER A 106 -1.35 16.87 -16.07
C SER A 106 -1.90 18.14 -16.74
N GLN A 107 -3.18 18.48 -16.59
CA GLN A 107 -3.79 19.63 -17.28
C GLN A 107 -3.34 21.01 -16.74
N SER A 108 -2.81 21.06 -15.52
CA SER A 108 -2.26 22.28 -14.91
C SER A 108 -0.73 22.34 -15.12
N GLU A 109 -0.16 23.54 -15.24
CA GLU A 109 1.29 23.73 -15.30
C GLU A 109 1.99 23.14 -14.06
N GLU A 110 1.43 23.35 -12.87
CA GLU A 110 1.96 22.81 -11.61
C GLU A 110 1.91 21.27 -11.58
N ALA A 111 0.87 20.67 -12.18
CA ALA A 111 0.77 19.21 -12.29
C ALA A 111 1.70 18.64 -13.36
N SER A 112 2.01 19.40 -14.41
CA SER A 112 2.88 18.95 -15.50
C SER A 112 4.34 18.79 -15.08
N GLU A 113 4.77 19.52 -14.04
CA GLU A 113 6.11 19.42 -13.46
C GLU A 113 6.16 18.47 -12.25
N ASP A 114 5.04 17.83 -11.89
CA ASP A 114 5.01 16.89 -10.77
C ASP A 114 5.95 15.69 -11.02
N PRO A 115 6.89 15.38 -10.09
CA PRO A 115 7.86 14.31 -10.28
C PRO A 115 7.23 12.94 -10.50
N PHE A 116 6.09 12.64 -9.88
CA PHE A 116 5.41 11.35 -10.02
C PHE A 116 4.72 11.26 -11.37
N LEU A 117 4.06 12.33 -11.83
CA LEU A 117 3.46 12.34 -13.16
C LEU A 117 4.51 12.27 -14.28
N MET A 118 5.67 12.94 -14.11
CA MET A 118 6.80 12.79 -15.05
C MET A 118 7.35 11.36 -15.06
N GLN A 119 7.51 10.75 -13.89
CA GLN A 119 7.98 9.37 -13.76
C GLN A 119 6.97 8.37 -14.37
N ALA A 120 5.67 8.57 -14.15
CA ALA A 120 4.61 7.80 -14.78
C ALA A 120 4.67 7.93 -16.30
N SER A 121 4.81 9.15 -16.82
CA SER A 121 4.94 9.42 -18.25
C SER A 121 6.10 8.64 -18.87
N ALA A 122 7.30 8.76 -18.29
CA ALA A 122 8.48 8.02 -18.75
C ALA A 122 8.27 6.50 -18.70
N THR A 123 7.62 6.00 -17.64
CA THR A 123 7.32 4.58 -17.46
C THR A 123 6.33 4.07 -18.52
N LEU A 124 5.30 4.84 -18.85
CA LEU A 124 4.29 4.47 -19.85
C LEU A 124 4.84 4.51 -21.28
N GLU A 125 5.75 5.43 -21.59
CA GLU A 125 6.46 5.44 -22.88
C GLU A 125 7.34 4.20 -23.03
N ASN A 126 8.14 3.88 -22.00
CA ASN A 126 8.93 2.64 -21.97
C ASN A 126 8.05 1.38 -22.11
N LEU A 127 6.91 1.33 -21.40
CA LEU A 127 5.96 0.22 -21.52
C LEU A 127 5.42 0.09 -22.95
N THR A 128 5.14 1.22 -23.62
CA THR A 128 4.65 1.24 -24.99
C THR A 128 5.67 0.65 -25.95
N ASP A 129 6.93 1.04 -25.80
CA ASP A 129 8.03 0.52 -26.62
C ASP A 129 8.23 -0.99 -26.42
N LEU A 130 8.20 -1.45 -25.17
CA LEU A 130 8.31 -2.88 -24.85
C LEU A 130 7.13 -3.70 -25.39
N CYS A 131 5.91 -3.16 -25.38
CA CYS A 131 4.74 -3.83 -25.97
C CYS A 131 4.86 -4.00 -27.50
N ASN A 132 5.74 -3.24 -28.16
CA ASN A 132 5.91 -3.29 -29.61
C ASN A 132 7.08 -4.19 -30.06
N GLN A 133 7.87 -4.75 -29.13
CA GLN A 133 8.99 -5.63 -29.42
C GLN A 133 8.60 -7.12 -29.29
N PRO A 134 8.73 -7.94 -30.35
CA PRO A 134 8.44 -9.37 -30.28
C PRO A 134 9.67 -10.16 -29.80
N GLY A 135 9.60 -10.86 -28.66
CA GLY A 135 10.32 -12.14 -28.57
C GLY A 135 11.07 -12.58 -27.31
N GLU A 136 10.84 -12.11 -26.09
CA GLU A 136 11.49 -12.77 -24.92
C GLU A 136 10.51 -13.16 -23.81
N ASN A 137 10.55 -14.44 -23.43
CA ASN A 137 9.67 -15.05 -22.41
C ASN A 137 9.90 -14.53 -20.97
N GLY A 138 10.65 -13.44 -20.78
CA GLY A 138 10.76 -12.66 -19.53
C GLY A 138 9.89 -11.38 -19.51
N THR A 139 9.03 -11.18 -20.52
CA THR A 139 8.37 -9.90 -20.79
C THR A 139 7.13 -9.62 -19.91
N LEU A 140 6.34 -10.64 -19.55
CA LEU A 140 5.03 -10.43 -18.91
C LEU A 140 5.11 -9.80 -17.52
N SER A 141 5.89 -10.40 -16.61
CA SER A 141 6.09 -9.87 -15.26
C SER A 141 6.68 -8.47 -15.32
N LYS A 142 7.67 -8.23 -16.19
CA LYS A 142 8.26 -6.90 -16.34
C LYS A 142 7.26 -5.85 -16.84
N LEU A 143 6.44 -6.19 -17.83
CA LEU A 143 5.37 -5.32 -18.32
C LEU A 143 4.35 -5.01 -17.22
N LEU A 144 3.88 -6.03 -16.50
CA LEU A 144 2.90 -5.86 -15.44
C LEU A 144 3.44 -5.07 -14.25
N GLN A 145 4.72 -5.26 -13.89
CA GLN A 145 5.39 -4.45 -12.87
C GLN A 145 5.51 -2.98 -13.30
N LEU A 146 5.91 -2.70 -14.54
CA LEU A 146 5.99 -1.32 -15.06
C LEU A 146 4.61 -0.67 -15.15
N TYR A 147 3.60 -1.41 -15.58
CA TYR A 147 2.21 -0.96 -15.58
C TYR A 147 1.74 -0.62 -14.16
N THR A 148 2.02 -1.50 -13.20
CA THR A 148 1.71 -1.28 -11.77
C THR A 148 2.40 -0.04 -11.23
N GLN A 149 3.68 0.16 -11.57
CA GLN A 149 4.44 1.33 -11.15
C GLN A 149 3.79 2.63 -11.65
N ALA A 150 3.40 2.68 -12.92
CA ALA A 150 2.71 3.84 -13.47
C ALA A 150 1.32 4.07 -12.84
N VAL A 151 0.57 2.99 -12.54
CA VAL A 151 -0.68 3.07 -11.77
C VAL A 151 -0.42 3.71 -10.43
N LEU A 152 0.61 3.25 -9.70
CA LEU A 152 0.99 3.80 -8.41
C LEU A 152 1.34 5.30 -8.55
N ASP A 153 2.24 5.68 -9.45
CA ASP A 153 2.66 7.08 -9.60
C ASP A 153 1.49 8.03 -9.87
N ILE A 154 0.62 7.70 -10.83
CA ILE A 154 -0.54 8.53 -11.20
C ILE A 154 -1.52 8.65 -10.03
N THR A 155 -1.85 7.52 -9.42
CA THR A 155 -2.84 7.52 -8.34
C THR A 155 -2.30 8.21 -7.09
N TYR A 156 -0.98 8.27 -6.88
CA TYR A 156 -0.40 8.90 -5.69
C TYR A 156 -0.62 10.41 -5.73
N PHE A 157 -0.36 11.00 -6.90
CA PHE A 157 -0.67 12.39 -7.16
C PHE A 157 -2.15 12.72 -6.93
N GLU A 158 -3.06 11.87 -7.41
CA GLU A 158 -4.50 12.07 -7.26
C GLU A 158 -5.00 11.89 -5.82
N GLU A 159 -4.43 10.94 -5.08
CA GLU A 159 -4.72 10.75 -3.65
C GLU A 159 -4.27 11.95 -2.83
N ASN A 160 -3.08 12.50 -3.11
CA ASN A 160 -2.59 13.69 -2.42
C ASN A 160 -3.50 14.91 -2.64
N GLN A 161 -4.01 15.09 -3.86
CA GLN A 161 -5.01 16.14 -4.11
C GLN A 161 -6.27 15.98 -3.24
N LEU A 162 -6.79 14.75 -3.11
CA LEU A 162 -7.93 14.50 -2.22
C LEU A 162 -7.63 14.83 -0.75
N VAL A 163 -6.41 14.54 -0.30
CA VAL A 163 -5.96 14.82 1.07
C VAL A 163 -5.77 16.32 1.29
N ASP A 164 -5.19 17.02 0.32
CA ASP A 164 -4.95 18.47 0.38
C ASP A 164 -6.27 19.26 0.36
N GLU A 165 -7.28 18.75 -0.35
CA GLU A 165 -8.64 19.32 -0.40
C GLU A 165 -9.55 18.87 0.76
N ASP A 166 -9.03 18.09 1.72
CA ASP A 166 -9.78 17.49 2.83
C ASP A 166 -11.05 16.72 2.38
N PHE A 167 -10.91 15.89 1.35
CA PHE A 167 -11.98 15.03 0.81
C PHE A 167 -13.30 15.81 0.58
N PRO A 168 -13.39 16.62 -0.49
CA PRO A 168 -14.53 17.48 -0.76
C PRO A 168 -15.84 16.68 -0.85
N GLU A 169 -16.91 17.23 -0.27
CA GLU A 169 -18.13 16.47 0.00
C GLU A 169 -18.88 15.94 -1.22
N GLU A 170 -18.79 16.67 -2.33
CA GLU A 170 -19.56 16.42 -3.54
C GLU A 170 -18.91 15.35 -4.43
N SER A 171 -17.58 15.27 -4.45
CA SER A 171 -16.82 14.46 -5.41
C SER A 171 -15.98 13.34 -4.77
N SER A 172 -15.60 13.46 -3.50
CA SER A 172 -14.65 12.53 -2.85
C SER A 172 -15.07 11.07 -2.90
N LEU A 173 -16.36 10.78 -2.68
CA LEU A 173 -16.85 9.40 -2.69
C LEU A 173 -16.59 8.70 -4.03
N GLN A 174 -17.04 9.33 -5.13
CA GLN A 174 -16.87 8.78 -6.46
C GLN A 174 -15.38 8.66 -6.81
N LYS A 175 -14.57 9.66 -6.41
CA LYS A 175 -13.14 9.67 -6.68
C LYS A 175 -12.39 8.57 -5.92
N VAL A 176 -12.75 8.33 -4.66
CA VAL A 176 -12.19 7.23 -3.86
C VAL A 176 -12.54 5.88 -4.49
N GLU A 177 -13.79 5.66 -4.91
CA GLU A 177 -14.16 4.42 -5.62
C GLU A 177 -13.39 4.25 -6.94
N GLU A 178 -13.22 5.32 -7.72
CA GLU A 178 -12.40 5.31 -8.94
C GLU A 178 -10.95 4.91 -8.63
N LEU A 179 -10.34 5.50 -7.60
CA LEU A 179 -8.96 5.23 -7.17
C LEU A 179 -8.79 3.79 -6.69
N ILE A 180 -9.70 3.28 -5.85
CA ILE A 180 -9.67 1.89 -5.39
C ILE A 180 -9.76 0.92 -6.58
N ASN A 181 -10.65 1.16 -7.54
CA ASN A 181 -10.75 0.34 -8.74
C ASN A 181 -9.45 0.38 -9.57
N THR A 182 -8.81 1.54 -9.65
CA THR A 182 -7.55 1.72 -10.40
C THR A 182 -6.39 1.02 -9.71
N LEU A 183 -6.32 1.06 -8.38
CA LEU A 183 -5.30 0.35 -7.58
C LEU A 183 -5.53 -1.16 -7.51
N SER A 184 -6.73 -1.64 -7.83
CA SER A 184 -7.03 -3.08 -7.94
C SER A 184 -6.74 -3.64 -9.32
N GLU A 185 -6.68 -2.78 -10.34
CA GLU A 185 -6.52 -3.19 -11.73
C GLU A 185 -5.27 -4.04 -12.01
N PRO A 186 -4.07 -3.75 -11.48
CA PRO A 186 -2.92 -4.62 -11.72
C PRO A 186 -3.16 -6.10 -11.37
N GLU A 187 -3.86 -6.38 -10.28
CA GLU A 187 -4.23 -7.75 -9.88
C GLU A 187 -5.32 -8.34 -10.80
N ILE A 188 -6.31 -7.53 -11.20
CA ILE A 188 -7.35 -7.95 -12.15
C ILE A 188 -6.72 -8.37 -13.48
N LEU A 189 -5.82 -7.54 -14.02
CA LEU A 189 -5.13 -7.80 -15.27
C LEU A 189 -4.27 -9.08 -15.21
N ILE A 190 -3.64 -9.37 -14.07
CA ILE A 190 -2.92 -10.63 -13.85
C ILE A 190 -3.88 -11.81 -13.88
N ASN A 191 -4.99 -11.72 -13.15
CA ASN A 191 -5.99 -12.79 -13.07
C ASN A 191 -6.66 -13.05 -14.43
N GLU A 192 -6.87 -12.01 -15.24
CA GLU A 192 -7.42 -12.10 -16.60
C GLU A 192 -6.41 -12.58 -17.65
N SER A 193 -5.10 -12.59 -17.33
CA SER A 193 -4.04 -12.96 -18.29
C SER A 193 -4.06 -14.43 -18.73
N GLY A 194 -4.87 -15.28 -18.10
CA GLY A 194 -4.98 -16.70 -18.42
C GLY A 194 -3.74 -17.54 -18.06
N THR A 195 -2.72 -16.94 -17.43
CA THR A 195 -1.45 -17.60 -17.10
C THR A 195 -1.47 -18.43 -15.82
N SER A 196 -2.59 -18.41 -15.06
CA SER A 196 -2.73 -19.06 -13.75
C SER A 196 -1.63 -18.68 -12.73
N GLN A 197 -0.91 -17.58 -12.96
CA GLN A 197 0.12 -17.11 -12.05
C GLN A 197 -0.51 -16.29 -10.93
N GLU A 198 -0.06 -16.53 -9.70
CA GLU A 198 -0.49 -15.70 -8.57
C GLU A 198 0.11 -14.29 -8.66
N PRO A 199 -0.63 -13.23 -8.29
CA PRO A 199 -0.14 -11.86 -8.32
C PRO A 199 1.20 -11.67 -7.59
N LEU A 200 1.45 -12.44 -6.53
CA LEU A 200 2.69 -12.37 -5.76
C LEU A 200 3.92 -12.81 -6.56
N ALA A 201 3.78 -13.85 -7.39
CA ALA A 201 4.85 -14.34 -8.25
C ALA A 201 5.17 -13.36 -9.39
N VAL A 202 4.17 -12.59 -9.84
CA VAL A 202 4.30 -11.66 -10.98
C VAL A 202 4.84 -10.30 -10.54
N LEU A 203 4.23 -9.70 -9.51
CA LEU A 203 4.53 -8.34 -9.06
C LEU A 203 5.63 -8.30 -8.00
N GLY A 204 5.82 -9.40 -7.27
CA GLY A 204 6.67 -9.45 -6.09
C GLY A 204 6.05 -8.76 -4.88
N VAL A 205 6.68 -8.98 -3.72
CA VAL A 205 6.22 -8.52 -2.41
C VAL A 205 6.10 -6.99 -2.37
N GLU A 206 7.11 -6.27 -2.84
CA GLU A 206 7.20 -4.80 -2.74
C GLU A 206 6.00 -4.08 -3.37
N LEU A 207 5.64 -4.46 -4.60
CA LEU A 207 4.56 -3.81 -5.34
C LEU A 207 3.19 -4.20 -4.77
N LEU A 208 2.99 -5.46 -4.42
CA LEU A 208 1.73 -5.88 -3.80
C LEU A 208 1.52 -5.23 -2.45
N GLU A 209 2.52 -5.26 -1.57
CA GLU A 209 2.45 -4.59 -0.28
C GLU A 209 2.09 -3.10 -0.45
N CYS A 210 2.71 -2.42 -1.41
CA CYS A 210 2.40 -1.02 -1.73
C CYS A 210 0.95 -0.82 -2.21
N LEU A 211 0.44 -1.67 -3.11
CA LEU A 211 -0.94 -1.58 -3.58
C LEU A 211 -1.96 -1.76 -2.45
N TYR A 212 -1.73 -2.76 -1.59
CA TYR A 212 -2.61 -3.03 -0.44
C TYR A 212 -2.50 -1.94 0.62
N TRP A 213 -1.29 -1.44 0.92
CA TRP A 213 -1.08 -0.27 1.77
C TRP A 213 -1.88 0.92 1.27
N ARG A 214 -1.76 1.28 -0.01
CA ARG A 214 -2.37 2.50 -0.54
C ARG A 214 -3.88 2.44 -0.58
N ARG A 215 -4.47 1.30 -0.94
CA ARG A 215 -5.93 1.11 -0.83
C ARG A 215 -6.40 1.22 0.62
N GLY A 216 -5.69 0.58 1.55
CA GLY A 216 -6.01 0.64 2.97
C GLY A 216 -5.91 2.05 3.55
N ALA A 217 -4.82 2.76 3.26
CA ALA A 217 -4.57 4.12 3.71
C ALA A 217 -5.57 5.12 3.12
N LEU A 218 -5.91 5.02 1.84
CA LEU A 218 -6.91 5.87 1.21
C LEU A 218 -8.28 5.72 1.88
N LEU A 219 -8.72 4.49 2.11
CA LEU A 219 -9.99 4.22 2.80
C LEU A 219 -9.95 4.68 4.26
N TYR A 220 -8.84 4.48 4.96
CA TYR A 220 -8.63 5.02 6.30
C TYR A 220 -8.81 6.54 6.32
N MET A 221 -8.13 7.27 5.43
CA MET A 221 -8.19 8.73 5.37
C MET A 221 -9.59 9.23 5.04
N PHE A 222 -10.25 8.61 4.06
CA PHE A 222 -11.64 8.94 3.73
C PHE A 222 -12.58 8.71 4.92
N CYS A 223 -12.52 7.54 5.56
CA CYS A 223 -13.33 7.22 6.74
C CYS A 223 -13.01 8.16 7.91
N HIS A 224 -11.75 8.54 8.07
CA HIS A 224 -11.28 9.47 9.10
C HIS A 224 -11.87 10.88 8.92
N THR A 225 -11.96 11.37 7.68
CA THR A 225 -12.58 12.67 7.39
C THR A 225 -14.10 12.60 7.51
N VAL A 226 -14.73 11.55 6.97
CA VAL A 226 -16.20 11.40 7.00
C VAL A 226 -16.75 11.20 8.41
N LYS A 227 -16.07 10.44 9.29
CA LYS A 227 -16.53 10.24 10.68
C LYS A 227 -16.58 11.56 11.47
N GLY A 228 -15.78 12.56 11.10
CA GLY A 228 -15.78 13.89 11.73
C GLY A 228 -17.08 14.66 11.45
N ARG A 229 -17.77 14.36 10.35
CA ARG A 229 -18.98 15.03 9.86
C ARG A 229 -20.25 14.27 10.28
N LYS A 230 -20.44 14.11 11.61
CA LYS A 230 -21.43 13.24 12.31
C LYS A 230 -22.81 13.04 11.65
N GLU A 231 -23.40 14.05 11.00
CA GLU A 231 -24.72 13.96 10.36
C GLU A 231 -24.75 13.04 9.12
N ARG A 232 -23.61 12.85 8.42
CA ARG A 232 -23.52 12.08 7.17
C ARG A 232 -23.37 10.57 7.37
N LEU A 233 -22.80 10.16 8.50
CA LEU A 233 -22.63 8.75 8.88
C LEU A 233 -23.99 8.01 8.94
N MET A 234 -25.04 8.75 9.29
CA MET A 234 -26.40 8.22 9.48
C MET A 234 -27.12 7.91 8.16
N ASN A 235 -26.78 8.59 7.06
CA ASN A 235 -27.45 8.39 5.76
C ASN A 235 -26.73 7.39 4.85
N LYS A 236 -25.47 7.04 5.17
CA LYS A 236 -24.61 6.16 4.36
C LYS A 236 -23.95 5.05 5.18
N THR A 237 -24.63 4.55 6.20
CA THR A 237 -24.05 3.59 7.15
C THR A 237 -23.51 2.33 6.46
N ASP A 238 -24.23 1.77 5.48
CA ASP A 238 -23.78 0.56 4.79
C ASP A 238 -22.52 0.79 3.96
N LEU A 239 -22.42 1.96 3.32
CA LEU A 239 -21.25 2.33 2.54
C LEU A 239 -20.04 2.62 3.42
N PHE A 240 -20.23 3.31 4.54
CA PHE A 240 -19.17 3.53 5.51
C PHE A 240 -18.66 2.20 6.08
N LYS A 241 -19.57 1.30 6.44
CA LYS A 241 -19.21 -0.05 6.90
C LYS A 241 -18.47 -0.85 5.84
N LYS A 242 -18.88 -0.76 4.57
CA LYS A 242 -18.18 -1.38 3.44
C LYS A 242 -16.73 -0.90 3.38
N PHE A 243 -16.49 0.41 3.38
CA PHE A 243 -15.14 0.96 3.31
C PHE A 243 -14.28 0.66 4.55
N LEU A 244 -14.89 0.60 5.75
CA LEU A 244 -14.17 0.14 6.93
C LEU A 244 -13.69 -1.31 6.75
N ASN A 245 -14.58 -2.20 6.34
CA ASN A 245 -14.24 -3.61 6.15
C ASN A 245 -13.16 -3.79 5.07
N GLU A 246 -13.32 -3.15 3.91
CA GLU A 246 -12.36 -3.24 2.80
C GLU A 246 -11.00 -2.66 3.21
N GLY A 247 -10.98 -1.50 3.89
CA GLY A 247 -9.73 -0.90 4.36
C GLY A 247 -9.00 -1.77 5.39
N ILE A 248 -9.73 -2.38 6.32
CA ILE A 248 -9.14 -3.34 7.27
C ILE A 248 -8.56 -4.54 6.53
N GLN A 249 -9.31 -5.13 5.59
CA GLN A 249 -8.84 -6.26 4.80
C GLN A 249 -7.58 -5.92 4.00
N TYR A 250 -7.50 -4.73 3.40
CA TYR A 250 -6.32 -4.31 2.68
C TYR A 250 -5.10 -4.13 3.59
N LEU A 251 -5.28 -3.51 4.76
CA LEU A 251 -4.19 -3.31 5.72
C LEU A 251 -3.72 -4.63 6.36
N VAL A 252 -4.62 -5.54 6.70
CA VAL A 252 -4.27 -6.87 7.20
C VAL A 252 -3.47 -7.64 6.15
N LYS A 253 -3.94 -7.67 4.90
CA LYS A 253 -3.23 -8.36 3.81
C LYS A 253 -1.86 -7.74 3.52
N MET A 254 -1.74 -6.41 3.61
CA MET A 254 -0.46 -5.71 3.53
C MET A 254 0.54 -6.20 4.59
N LEU A 255 0.10 -6.32 5.85
CA LEU A 255 0.92 -6.76 6.98
C LEU A 255 1.33 -8.25 6.90
N GLU A 256 0.63 -9.06 6.10
CA GLU A 256 0.88 -10.49 5.96
C GLU A 256 1.97 -10.82 4.95
N PHE A 257 2.25 -9.96 3.95
CA PHE A 257 3.21 -10.27 2.89
C PHE A 257 4.65 -10.53 3.36
N ARG A 258 5.03 -9.99 4.53
CA ARG A 258 6.36 -10.16 5.12
C ARG A 258 6.37 -10.95 6.42
N CYS A 259 5.22 -11.50 6.82
CA CYS A 259 5.14 -12.38 7.97
C CYS A 259 5.68 -13.75 7.54
N SER A 260 6.95 -14.03 7.83
CA SER A 260 7.54 -15.32 7.48
C SER A 260 7.42 -16.30 8.65
N ASP A 261 6.97 -17.52 8.38
CA ASP A 261 7.05 -18.64 9.33
C ASP A 261 8.46 -19.25 9.39
N HIS A 262 9.41 -18.73 8.61
CA HIS A 262 10.77 -19.25 8.52
C HIS A 262 11.74 -18.17 9.02
N PRO A 263 12.52 -18.47 10.09
CA PRO A 263 13.55 -17.54 10.53
C PRO A 263 14.54 -17.33 9.39
N ILE A 264 14.89 -16.07 9.14
CA ILE A 264 15.92 -15.71 8.17
C ILE A 264 17.27 -16.23 8.74
N GLU A 265 17.64 -17.46 8.39
CA GLU A 265 18.83 -18.16 8.94
C GLU A 265 20.17 -17.55 8.47
N ASP A 266 20.16 -16.76 7.39
CA ASP A 266 21.40 -16.32 6.71
C ASP A 266 21.87 -14.89 7.04
N PHE A 267 21.21 -14.17 7.94
CA PHE A 267 21.62 -12.80 8.32
C PHE A 267 22.16 -12.74 9.75
N VAL A 268 23.46 -12.43 9.88
CA VAL A 268 24.06 -12.04 11.15
C VAL A 268 23.63 -10.59 11.44
N PHE A 269 22.54 -10.43 12.17
CA PHE A 269 22.12 -9.11 12.64
C PHE A 269 23.09 -8.61 13.71
N GLN A 270 23.65 -7.42 13.49
CA GLN A 270 24.48 -6.74 14.49
C GLN A 270 23.64 -6.20 15.66
N ASP A 271 22.37 -5.89 15.40
CA ASP A 271 21.41 -5.36 16.35
C ASP A 271 20.25 -6.34 16.58
N THR A 272 20.02 -6.69 17.85
CA THR A 272 18.98 -7.65 18.24
C THR A 272 17.58 -7.07 18.05
N ASP A 273 17.40 -5.76 18.19
CA ASP A 273 16.09 -5.13 18.02
C ASP A 273 15.68 -5.09 16.55
N THR A 274 16.62 -4.82 15.64
CA THR A 274 16.42 -4.94 14.18
C THR A 274 16.06 -6.37 13.77
N ALA A 275 16.75 -7.39 14.31
CA ALA A 275 16.43 -8.79 14.04
C ALA A 275 14.99 -9.15 14.47
N ARG A 276 14.57 -8.66 15.64
CA ARG A 276 13.22 -8.86 16.16
C ARG A 276 12.17 -8.19 15.28
N LEU A 277 12.42 -6.98 14.80
CA LEU A 277 11.51 -6.29 13.88
C LEU A 277 11.31 -7.05 12.57
N ILE A 278 12.40 -7.53 11.97
CA ILE A 278 12.36 -8.27 10.71
C ILE A 278 11.65 -9.62 10.90
N HIS A 279 11.90 -10.33 12.00
CA HIS A 279 11.17 -11.55 12.35
C HIS A 279 9.67 -11.30 12.54
N GLU A 280 9.30 -10.15 13.09
CA GLU A 280 7.90 -9.72 13.19
C GLU A 280 7.30 -9.21 11.88
N GLY A 281 8.05 -9.24 10.76
CA GLY A 281 7.56 -8.75 9.47
C GLY A 281 7.50 -7.23 9.38
N ILE A 282 8.28 -6.49 10.18
CA ILE A 282 8.25 -5.03 10.27
C ILE A 282 9.51 -4.45 9.65
N PHE A 283 9.34 -3.84 8.47
CA PHE A 283 10.46 -3.34 7.65
C PHE A 283 10.50 -1.82 7.55
N SER A 284 9.45 -1.12 7.99
CA SER A 284 9.33 0.33 7.86
C SER A 284 8.25 0.91 8.77
N ASP A 285 8.29 2.23 8.98
CA ASP A 285 7.27 3.00 9.69
C ASP A 285 5.86 2.79 9.09
N THR A 286 5.78 2.51 7.78
CA THR A 286 4.53 2.19 7.09
C THR A 286 3.80 0.99 7.69
N HIS A 287 4.53 -0.02 8.19
CA HIS A 287 3.92 -1.16 8.88
C HIS A 287 3.29 -0.73 10.22
N LEU A 288 3.92 0.18 10.95
CA LEU A 288 3.40 0.69 12.22
C LEU A 288 2.16 1.56 12.00
N LEU A 289 2.18 2.39 10.95
CA LEU A 289 1.01 3.15 10.52
C LEU A 289 -0.13 2.22 10.11
N ALA A 290 0.14 1.15 9.36
CA ALA A 290 -0.86 0.16 8.97
C ALA A 290 -1.52 -0.52 10.19
N MET A 291 -0.73 -0.89 11.20
CA MET A 291 -1.29 -1.46 12.44
C MET A 291 -2.21 -0.47 13.16
N MET A 292 -1.80 0.80 13.27
CA MET A 292 -2.62 1.85 13.90
C MET A 292 -3.88 2.15 13.11
N TYR A 293 -3.79 2.33 11.79
CA TYR A 293 -4.93 2.58 10.92
C TYR A 293 -5.93 1.43 10.98
N CYS A 294 -5.43 0.19 10.94
CA CYS A 294 -6.25 -1.00 11.06
C CYS A 294 -6.99 -1.05 12.41
N GLY A 295 -6.30 -0.78 13.52
CA GLY A 295 -6.89 -0.76 14.85
C GLY A 295 -7.95 0.34 15.03
N GLU A 296 -7.71 1.53 14.48
CA GLU A 296 -8.68 2.62 14.52
C GLU A 296 -9.94 2.35 13.67
N MET A 297 -9.77 1.76 12.48
CA MET A 297 -10.91 1.36 11.65
C MET A 297 -11.72 0.25 12.32
N CYS A 298 -11.06 -0.71 12.98
CA CYS A 298 -11.71 -1.73 13.81
C CYS A 298 -12.55 -1.10 14.92
N TYR A 299 -12.00 -0.09 15.61
CA TYR A 299 -12.71 0.68 16.62
C TYR A 299 -13.95 1.40 16.06
N TRP A 300 -13.82 2.09 14.91
CA TRP A 300 -14.97 2.75 14.29
C TRP A 300 -16.03 1.75 13.84
N GLY A 301 -15.64 0.58 13.35
CA GLY A 301 -16.56 -0.49 12.98
C GLY A 301 -17.37 -0.99 14.18
N LEU A 302 -16.72 -1.25 15.32
CA LEU A 302 -17.43 -1.66 16.53
C LEU A 302 -18.34 -0.55 17.09
N LYS A 303 -17.82 0.68 17.14
CA LYS A 303 -18.54 1.82 17.72
C LYS A 303 -19.78 2.18 16.89
N TYR A 304 -19.61 2.44 15.61
CA TYR A 304 -20.67 3.02 14.79
C TYR A 304 -21.59 1.98 14.15
N CYS A 305 -21.09 0.80 13.78
CA CYS A 305 -21.97 -0.22 13.19
C CYS A 305 -22.84 -0.93 14.25
N ARG A 306 -22.48 -0.87 15.54
CA ARG A 306 -23.33 -1.36 16.65
C ARG A 306 -24.40 -0.35 17.05
N GLU A 307 -24.05 0.93 17.19
CA GLU A 307 -25.01 2.02 17.48
C GLU A 307 -26.18 2.02 16.50
N VAL A 308 -25.92 1.72 15.22
CA VAL A 308 -26.97 1.60 14.20
C VAL A 308 -27.82 0.34 14.40
N LYS A 309 -27.24 -0.84 14.68
CA LYS A 309 -28.01 -2.07 14.96
C LYS A 309 -28.94 -1.94 16.17
N GLU A 310 -28.48 -1.27 17.23
CA GLU A 310 -29.29 -1.03 18.44
C GLU A 310 -30.42 -0.04 18.17
N ARG A 311 -30.17 1.01 17.38
CA ARG A 311 -31.21 1.96 16.95
C ARG A 311 -32.22 1.33 15.99
N SER A 312 -31.80 0.52 15.01
CA SER A 312 -32.72 -0.20 14.11
C SER A 312 -33.63 -1.17 14.86
N ARG A 313 -33.08 -1.92 15.82
CA ARG A 313 -33.87 -2.83 16.69
C ARG A 313 -34.87 -2.09 17.58
N SER A 314 -34.58 -0.86 17.98
CA SER A 314 -35.51 -0.04 18.76
C SER A 314 -36.70 0.49 17.93
N VAL A 315 -36.56 0.56 16.60
CA VAL A 315 -37.62 1.00 15.68
C VAL A 315 -38.44 -0.20 15.14
N GLU A 316 -37.83 -1.39 15.04
CA GLU A 316 -38.45 -2.62 14.53
C GLU A 316 -39.09 -3.53 15.58
N ALA A 317 -39.30 -3.05 16.81
CA ALA A 317 -40.04 -3.76 17.87
C ALA A 317 -41.57 -3.89 17.58
N GLY A 318 -41.95 -4.08 16.31
CA GLY A 318 -43.33 -4.19 15.85
C GLY A 318 -43.57 -5.09 14.64
N SER A 319 -42.58 -5.77 14.06
CA SER A 319 -42.85 -6.69 12.94
C SER A 319 -41.90 -7.88 12.89
N SER A 320 -42.40 -9.01 13.39
CA SER A 320 -41.76 -10.33 13.26
C SER A 320 -41.80 -10.81 11.81
N ARG A 321 -40.63 -11.10 11.23
CA ARG A 321 -40.43 -12.26 10.35
C ARG A 321 -38.95 -12.53 10.11
N GLU A 322 -38.50 -13.67 10.58
CA GLU A 322 -37.19 -14.23 10.28
C GLU A 322 -37.13 -14.69 8.82
N GLN A 323 -36.05 -14.34 8.11
CA GLN A 323 -35.57 -15.12 6.98
C GLN A 323 -34.05 -15.29 7.07
N PRO A 324 -33.54 -16.54 7.08
CA PRO A 324 -32.13 -16.84 7.05
C PRO A 324 -31.68 -17.04 5.59
N GLY A 325 -30.70 -16.26 5.14
CA GLY A 325 -30.13 -16.45 3.81
C GLY A 325 -29.25 -15.30 3.36
N SER A 326 -28.05 -15.18 3.92
CA SER A 326 -26.97 -14.50 3.23
C SER A 326 -25.71 -15.35 3.31
N SER A 327 -25.20 -15.71 2.14
CA SER A 327 -23.95 -16.43 1.91
C SER A 327 -22.85 -15.94 2.84
N GLN A 328 -22.21 -16.87 3.55
CA GLN A 328 -21.14 -16.61 4.51
C GLN A 328 -19.89 -16.12 3.77
N SER A 329 -19.81 -14.80 3.52
CA SER A 329 -18.52 -14.12 3.55
C SER A 329 -18.08 -14.11 5.00
N GLU A 330 -16.87 -14.60 5.31
CA GLU A 330 -16.32 -14.57 6.68
C GLU A 330 -16.50 -13.15 7.23
N VAL A 331 -17.39 -13.03 8.22
CA VAL A 331 -17.70 -11.74 8.82
C VAL A 331 -16.46 -11.33 9.60
N LEU A 332 -15.73 -10.34 9.11
CA LEU A 332 -14.55 -9.80 9.77
C LEU A 332 -14.86 -9.44 11.23
N ASP A 333 -14.21 -10.12 12.17
CA ASP A 333 -14.28 -9.79 13.58
C ASP A 333 -13.38 -8.59 13.84
N HIS A 334 -14.00 -7.41 13.89
CA HIS A 334 -13.32 -6.14 14.13
C HIS A 334 -12.62 -6.12 15.49
N ARG A 335 -13.18 -6.81 16.51
CA ARG A 335 -12.60 -6.85 17.84
C ARG A 335 -11.33 -7.69 17.81
N GLU A 336 -11.42 -8.93 17.35
CA GLU A 336 -10.28 -9.84 17.30
C GLU A 336 -9.16 -9.28 16.44
N THR A 337 -9.50 -8.81 15.24
CA THR A 337 -8.53 -8.21 14.30
C THR A 337 -7.86 -6.98 14.93
N GLY A 338 -8.64 -6.08 15.52
CA GLY A 338 -8.14 -4.87 16.17
C GLY A 338 -7.27 -5.17 17.39
N GLU A 339 -7.66 -6.13 18.23
CA GLU A 339 -6.87 -6.57 19.39
C GLU A 339 -5.51 -7.11 18.95
N LYS A 340 -5.50 -8.02 17.96
CA LYS A 340 -4.28 -8.64 17.43
C LYS A 340 -3.28 -7.58 16.91
N VAL A 341 -3.73 -6.66 16.04
CA VAL A 341 -2.83 -5.67 15.43
C VAL A 341 -2.34 -4.61 16.41
N LEU A 342 -3.20 -4.15 17.33
CA LEU A 342 -2.81 -3.11 18.30
C LEU A 342 -1.90 -3.65 19.40
N LEU A 343 -2.08 -4.90 19.84
CA LEU A 343 -1.15 -5.54 20.76
C LEU A 343 0.23 -5.69 20.14
N LYS A 344 0.30 -6.06 18.85
CA LYS A 344 1.57 -6.12 18.10
C LYS A 344 2.22 -4.74 18.00
N TYR A 345 1.47 -3.70 17.62
CA TYR A 345 1.95 -2.32 17.58
C TYR A 345 2.56 -1.88 18.92
N ILE A 346 1.84 -2.05 20.03
CA ILE A 346 2.34 -1.65 21.37
C ILE A 346 3.60 -2.43 21.74
N THR A 347 3.62 -3.74 21.50
CA THR A 347 4.77 -4.60 21.82
C THR A 347 6.03 -4.14 21.08
N VAL A 348 5.88 -3.72 19.83
CA VAL A 348 6.96 -3.26 18.98
C VAL A 348 7.42 -1.86 19.38
N CYS A 349 6.49 -0.93 19.57
CA CYS A 349 6.77 0.47 19.93
C CYS A 349 7.39 0.60 21.32
N GLU A 350 6.93 -0.17 22.32
CA GLU A 350 7.47 -0.13 23.69
C GLU A 350 8.68 -1.06 23.89
N GLY A 351 8.94 -1.91 22.90
CA GLY A 351 10.07 -2.84 22.88
C GLY A 351 11.19 -2.35 21.96
N PRO A 352 11.41 -3.00 20.79
CA PRO A 352 12.48 -2.66 19.85
C PRO A 352 12.55 -1.17 19.47
N LEU A 353 11.40 -0.48 19.39
CA LEU A 353 11.33 0.91 18.93
C LEU A 353 11.14 1.94 20.04
N ARG A 354 11.41 1.59 21.31
CA ARG A 354 11.18 2.48 22.46
C ARG A 354 11.90 3.83 22.39
N LEU A 355 12.98 3.91 21.61
CA LEU A 355 13.78 5.13 21.43
C LEU A 355 13.31 6.00 20.25
N HIS A 356 12.29 5.56 19.51
CA HIS A 356 11.79 6.21 18.28
C HIS A 356 10.49 6.99 18.49
N ASP A 357 10.13 7.30 19.75
CA ASP A 357 9.02 8.21 20.12
C ASP A 357 7.63 7.88 19.53
N TRP A 358 7.37 6.61 19.20
CA TRP A 358 6.04 6.16 18.78
C TRP A 358 5.03 6.22 19.94
N ASP A 359 3.88 6.88 19.71
CA ASP A 359 2.83 7.01 20.72
C ASP A 359 1.93 5.76 20.77
N THR A 360 1.82 5.17 21.96
CA THR A 360 0.98 4.00 22.23
C THR A 360 -0.29 4.33 23.00
N LYS A 361 -0.49 5.59 23.41
CA LYS A 361 -1.64 5.99 24.24
C LYS A 361 -2.97 5.69 23.56
N ASN A 362 -3.11 6.07 22.30
CA ASN A 362 -4.35 5.86 21.56
C ASN A 362 -4.63 4.36 21.33
N ALA A 363 -3.60 3.57 20.99
CA ALA A 363 -3.72 2.12 20.86
C ALA A 363 -4.24 1.47 22.16
N LYS A 364 -3.70 1.87 23.31
CA LYS A 364 -4.14 1.39 24.63
C LYS A 364 -5.59 1.76 24.94
N LEU A 365 -6.00 2.99 24.63
CA LEU A 365 -7.40 3.43 24.79
C LEU A 365 -8.38 2.61 23.94
N ILE A 366 -7.99 2.27 22.70
CA ILE A 366 -8.81 1.44 21.82
C ILE A 366 -8.89 0.01 22.35
N LEU A 367 -7.78 -0.58 22.81
CA LEU A 367 -7.80 -1.90 23.43
C LEU A 367 -8.67 -1.95 24.69
N ASP A 368 -8.64 -0.91 25.53
CA ASP A 368 -9.51 -0.80 26.70
C ASP A 368 -11.00 -0.71 26.31
N TYR A 369 -11.31 -0.08 25.18
CA TYR A 369 -12.66 -0.10 24.61
C TYR A 369 -13.06 -1.52 24.17
N PHE A 370 -12.17 -2.28 23.53
CA PHE A 370 -12.44 -3.66 23.10
C PHE A 370 -12.76 -4.61 24.27
N LYS A 371 -12.15 -4.41 25.44
CA LYS A 371 -12.44 -5.18 26.66
C LYS A 371 -13.89 -5.06 27.15
N GLN A 372 -14.60 -4.01 26.77
CA GLN A 372 -16.03 -3.87 27.11
C GLN A 372 -16.91 -4.91 26.39
N PHE A 373 -16.33 -5.62 25.42
CA PHE A 373 -17.00 -6.60 24.57
C PHE A 373 -16.43 -8.02 24.72
N SER A 374 -15.52 -8.25 25.67
CA SER A 374 -15.10 -9.59 26.09
C SER A 374 -16.11 -10.14 27.09
N ALA A 375 -16.85 -11.18 26.68
CA ALA A 375 -17.71 -11.98 27.56
C ALA A 375 -16.91 -13.08 28.25
#